data_AF-A0A6P1C1L5-F1
#
_entry.id   AF-A0A6P1C1L5-F1
#
_cell.length_a   1.000
_cell.length_b   1.000
_cell.length_c   1.000
_cell.angle_alpha   90.00
_cell.angle_beta   90.00
_cell.angle_gamma   90.00
#
_symmetry.space_group_name_H-M   'P 1'
#
loop_
_entity.id
_entity.type
_entity.pdbx_description
1 polymer ?
#
loop_
_entity_poly.entity_id
_entity_poly.type
_entity_poly.pdbx_seq_one_letter_code
_entity_poly.pdbx_strand_id
1 'polypeptide(L)' 'ARAPSTYVVGAKTFAEQYVLSALIEQRLQAAGLQASTREGLGSSVIFQALAANNIDVYVDYSGTLWV' A
#
# COMPACT_ATOMS: atom_id res chain seq x y z
N ALA A 1 4.32 16.42 10.21
CA ALA A 1 3.35 16.13 9.14
C ALA A 1 4.13 15.82 7.86
N ARG A 2 3.77 14.76 7.12
CA ARG A 2 4.45 14.37 5.89
C ARG A 2 4.24 15.46 4.82
N ALA A 3 5.32 15.90 4.16
CA ALA A 3 5.23 16.87 3.07
C ALA A 3 4.34 16.31 1.94
N PRO A 4 3.54 17.14 1.27
CA PRO A 4 2.63 16.65 0.25
C PRO A 4 3.43 16.42 -1.03
N SER A 5 3.47 15.18 -1.53
CA SER A 5 3.77 15.00 -2.96
C SER A 5 3.55 13.60 -3.51
N THR A 6 3.54 12.53 -2.71
CA THR A 6 3.44 11.16 -3.26
C THR A 6 2.75 10.22 -2.29
N TYR A 7 1.71 9.50 -2.75
CA TYR A 7 1.10 8.38 -2.03
C TYR A 7 2.02 7.15 -2.06
N VAL A 8 2.15 6.43 -0.95
CA VAL A 8 2.94 5.20 -0.85
C VAL A 8 1.99 4.03 -0.71
N VAL A 9 1.97 3.16 -1.72
CA VAL A 9 1.14 1.96 -1.78
C VAL A 9 1.96 0.77 -1.28
N GLY A 10 1.52 0.12 -0.20
CA GLY A 10 2.16 -1.08 0.34
C GLY A 10 1.74 -2.35 -0.42
N ALA A 11 2.66 -3.31 -0.56
CA ALA A 11 2.35 -4.64 -1.09
C ALA A 11 2.95 -5.75 -0.22
N LYS A 12 2.14 -6.79 0.06
CA LYS A 12 2.63 -8.02 0.71
C LYS A 12 3.41 -8.90 -0.28
N THR A 13 4.11 -9.91 0.23
CA THR A 13 5.06 -10.75 -0.52
C THR A 13 4.46 -11.76 -1.50
N PHE A 14 3.19 -11.63 -1.90
CA PHE A 14 2.54 -12.59 -2.79
C PHE A 14 2.03 -11.93 -4.09
N ALA A 15 1.97 -12.74 -5.16
CA ALA A 15 1.76 -12.29 -6.54
C ALA A 15 0.60 -11.30 -6.69
N GLU A 16 -0.56 -11.62 -6.11
CA GLU A 16 -1.76 -10.78 -6.20
C GLU A 16 -1.53 -9.37 -5.64
N GLN A 17 -0.73 -9.20 -4.60
CA GLN A 17 -0.53 -7.89 -3.99
C GLN A 17 0.29 -6.96 -4.87
N TYR A 18 1.26 -7.49 -5.61
CA TYR A 18 1.99 -6.70 -6.60
C TYR A 18 1.06 -6.22 -7.74
N VAL A 19 0.13 -7.08 -8.18
CA VAL A 19 -0.87 -6.71 -9.19
C VAL A 19 -1.81 -5.64 -8.65
N LEU A 20 -2.36 -5.82 -7.45
CA LEU A 20 -3.30 -4.88 -6.85
C LEU A 20 -2.63 -3.55 -6.48
N SER A 21 -1.38 -3.55 -6.00
CA SER A 21 -0.64 -2.32 -5.72
C SER A 21 -0.37 -1.53 -7.01
N ALA A 22 0.01 -2.20 -8.09
CA ALA A 22 0.20 -1.56 -9.40
C ALA A 22 -1.11 -0.97 -9.94
N LEU A 23 -2.24 -1.66 -9.76
CA LEU A 23 -3.56 -1.13 -10.16
C LEU A 23 -3.96 0.12 -9.36
N ILE A 24 -3.63 0.17 -8.06
CA ILE A 24 -3.86 1.36 -7.23
C ILE A 24 -2.97 2.52 -7.69
N GLU A 25 -1.68 2.24 -7.93
CA GLU A 25 -0.73 3.23 -8.44
C GLU A 25 -1.22 3.85 -9.77
N GLN A 26 -1.61 3.02 -10.73
CA GLN A 26 -2.16 3.46 -12.01
C GLN A 26 -3.42 4.33 -11.84
N ARG A 27 -4.30 4.00 -10.90
CA ARG A 27 -5.51 4.80 -10.63
C ARG A 27 -5.19 6.15 -10.00
N LEU A 28 -4.22 6.20 -9.08
CA LEU A 28 -3.75 7.46 -8.50
C LEU A 28 -3.12 8.35 -9.56
N GLN A 29 -2.27 7.79 -10.42
CA GLN A 29 -1.65 8.50 -11.54
C GLN A 29 -2.71 9.02 -12.52
N ALA A 30 -3.71 8.22 -12.88
CA ALA A 30 -4.82 8.64 -13.75
C ALA A 30 -5.66 9.77 -13.14
N ALA A 31 -5.67 9.92 -11.81
CA ALA A 31 -6.30 11.01 -11.09
C ALA A 31 -5.39 12.25 -10.92
N GLY A 32 -4.19 12.26 -11.51
CA GLY A 32 -3.22 13.35 -11.38
C GLY A 32 -2.46 13.35 -10.05
N LEU A 33 -2.50 12.26 -9.29
CA LEU A 33 -1.80 12.09 -8.02
C LEU A 33 -0.52 11.27 -8.25
N GLN A 34 0.59 11.68 -7.61
CA GLN A 34 1.82 10.88 -7.68
C GLN A 34 1.73 9.73 -6.67
N ALA A 35 2.21 8.56 -7.06
CA ALA A 35 2.27 7.38 -6.21
C ALA A 35 3.60 6.66 -6.37
N SER A 36 4.01 5.92 -5.33
CA SER A 36 5.14 5.00 -5.32
C SER A 36 4.75 3.73 -4.57
N THR A 37 5.46 2.63 -4.81
CA THR A 37 5.20 1.35 -4.14
C THR A 37 6.25 1.05 -3.06
N ARG A 38 5.81 0.40 -1.99
CA ARG A 38 6.67 -0.21 -0.96
C ARG A 38 6.30 -1.69 -0.83
N GLU A 39 7.13 -2.53 -1.39
CA GLU A 39 6.81 -3.93 -1.61
C GLU A 39 7.52 -4.88 -0.64
N GLY A 40 7.15 -6.16 -0.69
CA GLY A 40 7.84 -7.21 0.07
C GLY A 40 7.58 -7.19 1.57
N LEU A 41 6.50 -6.58 2.04
CA LEU A 41 6.20 -6.46 3.46
C LEU A 41 5.41 -7.68 3.97
N GLY A 42 5.84 -8.29 5.07
CA GLY A 42 5.04 -9.34 5.75
C GLY A 42 3.75 -8.78 6.36
N SER A 43 2.75 -9.63 6.63
CA SER A 43 1.41 -9.21 7.09
C SER A 43 1.44 -8.32 8.34
N SER A 44 2.20 -8.67 9.37
CA SER A 44 2.31 -7.82 10.57
C SER A 44 3.08 -6.52 10.29
N VAL A 45 4.09 -6.57 9.42
CA VAL A 45 4.94 -5.42 9.08
C VAL A 45 4.17 -4.39 8.27
N ILE A 46 3.35 -4.81 7.30
CA ILE A 46 2.57 -3.88 6.47
C ILE A 46 1.47 -3.18 7.27
N PHE A 47 0.83 -3.90 8.21
CA PHE A 47 -0.14 -3.30 9.12
C PHE A 47 0.50 -2.25 10.03
N GLN A 48 1.66 -2.57 10.62
CA GLN A 48 2.43 -1.61 11.41
C GLN A 48 2.91 -0.42 10.57
N ALA A 49 3.29 -0.65 9.31
CA ALA A 49 3.69 0.40 8.40
C ALA A 49 2.52 1.37 8.11
N LEU A 50 1.30 0.85 7.94
CA LEU A 50 0.10 1.69 7.79
C LEU A 50 -0.16 2.48 9.07
N ALA A 51 -0.18 1.81 10.23
CA ALA A 51 -0.43 2.46 11.53
C ALA A 51 0.61 3.54 11.86
N ALA A 52 1.85 3.37 11.40
CA ALA A 52 2.94 4.33 11.57
C ALA A 52 2.98 5.45 10.49
N ASN A 53 2.05 5.46 9.52
CA ASN A 53 2.05 6.36 8.36
C ASN A 53 3.28 6.22 7.43
N ASN A 54 3.92 5.06 7.44
CA ASN A 54 5.02 4.71 6.53
C ASN A 54 4.53 4.31 5.13
N ILE A 55 3.26 3.91 5.02
CA ILE A 55 2.50 3.72 3.79
C ILE A 55 1.13 4.39 3.96
N ASP A 56 0.47 4.73 2.87
CA ASP A 56 -0.83 5.42 2.89
C ASP A 56 -1.99 4.45 2.64
N VAL A 57 -1.74 3.37 1.91
CA VAL A 57 -2.76 2.36 1.56
C VAL A 57 -2.10 1.02 1.26
N TYR A 58 -2.79 -0.07 1.55
CA TYR A 58 -2.51 -1.40 1.02
C TYR A 58 -3.82 -2.20 0.95
N VAL A 59 -3.80 -3.35 0.26
CA VAL A 59 -4.96 -4.24 0.21
C VAL A 59 -4.87 -5.30 1.31
N ASP A 60 -5.90 -5.37 2.15
CA ASP A 60 -6.11 -6.47 3.09
C ASP A 60 -7.40 -7.25 2.78
N TYR A 61 -7.51 -8.43 3.36
CA TYR A 61 -8.65 -9.32 3.20
C TYR A 61 -9.45 -9.33 4.50
N SER A 62 -10.77 -9.36 4.39
CA SER A 62 -11.66 -9.35 5.55
C SER A 62 -11.38 -10.49 6.54
N GLY A 63 -10.88 -11.63 6.04
CA GLY A 63 -10.51 -12.79 6.85
C GLY A 63 -9.15 -12.70 7.54
N THR A 64 -8.32 -11.69 7.26
CA THR A 64 -6.96 -11.54 7.80
C THR A 64 -6.80 -10.39 8.78
N LEU A 65 -7.75 -9.44 8.82
CA LEU A 65 -7.66 -8.26 9.68
C LEU A 65 -7.96 -8.53 11.16
N TRP A 66 -8.73 -9.58 11.47
CA TRP A 66 -9.27 -9.84 12.81
C TRP A 66 -8.56 -10.99 13.57
N VAL A 67 -7.52 -11.56 12.96
CA VAL A 67 -6.77 -12.72 13.47
C VAL A 67 -5.35 -12.35 13.85
#